data_AF-K6VSH8-F1
#
_entry.id   AF-K6VSH8-F1
#
_cell.length_a   1.000
_cell.length_b   1.000
_cell.length_c   1.000
_cell.angle_alpha   90.00
_cell.angle_beta   90.00
_cell.angle_gamma   90.00
#
_symmetry.space_group_name_H-M   'P 1'
#
loop_
_entity.id
_entity.type
_entity.pdbx_description
1 polymer ?
#
loop_
_entity_poly.entity_id
_entity_poly.type
_entity_poly.pdbx_seq_one_letter_code
_entity_poly.pdbx_strand_id
1 'polypeptide(L)'
;MADVQVSIDADEVREVVDFYRRAAHVVGAAAGDLNAHDLGSWAVGEEYRELGERYREMGRVIADRLAEQARAADRLAEHLHRGMTALIDTDTESARDVSGAYRRFSGDVGLS
;
A
#
# COMPACT_ATOMS: atom_id res chain seq x y z
N MET A 1 -20.88 -26.78 -7.16
CA MET A 1 -19.84 -25.84 -6.69
C MET A 1 -20.53 -24.51 -6.50
N ALA A 2 -20.58 -23.99 -5.28
CA ALA A 2 -21.13 -22.66 -5.05
C ALA A 2 -20.15 -21.65 -5.65
N ASP A 3 -20.60 -20.89 -6.65
CA ASP A 3 -19.91 -19.68 -7.08
C ASP A 3 -19.82 -18.77 -5.86
N VAL A 4 -18.60 -18.59 -5.35
CA VAL A 4 -18.35 -17.61 -4.30
C VAL A 4 -18.37 -16.26 -5.00
N GLN A 5 -19.53 -15.61 -4.99
CA GLN A 5 -19.65 -14.24 -5.45
C GLN A 5 -18.94 -13.33 -4.44
N VAL A 6 -17.66 -13.08 -4.66
CA VAL A 6 -16.89 -12.11 -3.89
C VAL A 6 -17.23 -10.72 -4.44
N SER A 7 -18.14 -10.02 -3.76
CA SER A 7 -18.34 -8.59 -3.96
C SER A 7 -17.23 -7.85 -3.22
N ILE A 8 -16.27 -7.28 -3.94
CA ILE A 8 -15.23 -6.43 -3.34
C ILE A 8 -15.70 -4.99 -3.41
N ASP A 9 -15.80 -4.33 -2.25
CA ASP A 9 -16.08 -2.90 -2.20
C ASP A 9 -14.84 -2.13 -2.67
N ALA A 10 -14.92 -1.60 -3.89
CA ALA A 10 -13.84 -0.85 -4.50
C ALA A 10 -13.51 0.44 -3.74
N ASP A 11 -14.47 1.01 -3.01
CA ASP A 11 -14.26 2.22 -2.23
C ASP A 11 -13.53 1.90 -0.93
N GLU A 12 -13.89 0.81 -0.25
CA GLU A 12 -13.17 0.34 0.94
C GLU A 12 -11.69 0.05 0.63
N VAL A 13 -11.40 -0.65 -0.49
CA VAL A 13 -10.01 -0.94 -0.85
C VAL A 13 -9.25 0.33 -1.25
N ARG A 14 -9.90 1.32 -1.88
CA ARG A 14 -9.28 2.63 -2.13
C ARG A 14 -8.89 3.32 -0.83
N GLU A 15 -9.77 3.31 0.17
CA GLU A 15 -9.47 3.87 1.48
C GLU A 15 -8.26 3.17 2.14
N VAL A 16 -8.18 1.84 2.04
CA VAL A 16 -7.03 1.07 2.56
C VAL A 16 -5.74 1.41 1.81
N VAL A 17 -5.79 1.55 0.47
CA VAL A 17 -4.64 1.97 -0.33
C VAL A 17 -4.15 3.36 0.10
N ASP A 18 -5.07 4.31 0.28
CA ASP A 18 -4.75 5.67 0.71
C ASP A 18 -4.19 5.72 2.13
N PHE A 19 -4.74 4.89 3.03
CA PHE A 19 -4.20 4.71 4.37
C PHE A 19 -2.75 4.26 4.33
N TYR A 20 -2.43 3.18 3.59
CA TYR A 20 -1.06 2.65 3.55
C TYR A 20 -0.08 3.59 2.85
N ARG A 21 -0.49 4.32 1.80
CA ARG A 21 0.34 5.37 1.20
C ARG A 21 0.65 6.48 2.20
N ARG A 22 -0.34 6.93 2.97
CA ARG A 22 -0.16 7.97 3.97
C ARG A 22 0.72 7.49 5.12
N ALA A 23 0.52 6.26 5.58
CA ALA A 23 1.36 5.63 6.59
C ALA A 23 2.81 5.51 6.11
N ALA A 24 3.03 5.04 4.88
CA ALA A 24 4.35 4.96 4.26
C ALA A 24 5.03 6.34 4.21
N HIS A 25 4.29 7.37 3.82
CA HIS A 25 4.81 8.74 3.77
C HIS A 25 5.24 9.26 5.15
N VAL A 26 4.38 9.15 6.16
CA VAL A 26 4.67 9.62 7.53
C VAL A 26 5.84 8.86 8.14
N VAL A 27 5.84 7.54 8.03
CA VAL A 27 6.92 6.68 8.56
C VAL A 27 8.24 6.95 7.84
N GLY A 28 8.19 7.15 6.51
CA GLY A 28 9.36 7.51 5.72
C GLY A 28 9.94 8.88 6.09
N ALA A 29 9.07 9.87 6.35
CA ALA A 29 9.49 11.18 6.85
C ALA A 29 10.17 11.07 8.23
N ALA A 30 9.58 10.32 9.16
CA ALA A 30 10.18 10.09 10.48
C ALA A 30 11.55 9.39 10.39
N ALA A 31 11.70 8.41 9.49
CA ALA A 31 12.99 7.79 9.20
C ALA A 31 14.01 8.80 8.66
N GLY A 32 13.58 9.67 7.74
CA GLY A 32 14.39 10.74 7.18
C GLY A 32 14.88 11.73 8.24
N ASP A 33 13.98 12.18 9.12
CA ASP A 33 14.31 13.10 10.21
C ASP A 33 15.30 12.49 11.20
N LEU A 34 15.10 11.22 11.60
CA LEU A 34 16.05 10.52 12.48
C LEU A 34 17.43 10.34 11.83
N ASN A 35 17.48 10.14 10.52
CA ASN A 35 18.75 10.00 9.81
C ASN A 35 19.45 11.36 9.61
N ALA A 36 18.67 12.45 9.49
CA ALA A 36 19.20 13.81 9.38
C ALA A 36 19.68 14.37 10.73
N HIS A 37 19.05 13.95 11.83
CA HIS A 37 19.36 14.40 13.18
C HIS A 37 20.07 13.29 13.95
N ASP A 38 21.41 13.32 13.90
CA ASP A 38 22.26 12.41 14.67
C ASP A 38 21.91 12.48 16.18
N LEU A 39 21.27 11.42 16.68
CA LEU A 39 20.81 11.32 18.08
C LEU A 39 21.97 11.35 19.10
N GLY A 40 23.22 11.22 18.67
CA GLY A 40 24.40 11.39 19.53
C GLY A 40 25.09 12.74 19.40
N SER A 41 24.49 13.71 18.70
CA SER A 41 25.07 15.05 18.47
C SER A 41 25.20 15.89 19.75
N TRP A 42 24.40 15.59 20.79
CA TRP A 42 24.47 16.25 22.09
C TRP A 42 25.70 15.86 22.91
N ALA A 43 26.36 14.74 22.59
CA ALA A 43 27.48 14.22 23.36
C ALA A 43 28.76 15.04 23.08
N VAL A 44 28.96 16.07 23.90
CA VAL A 44 30.13 16.97 23.83
C VAL A 44 31.13 16.61 24.92
N GLY A 45 32.38 16.36 24.54
CA GLY A 45 33.46 15.99 25.46
C GLY A 45 33.74 14.49 25.49
N GLU A 46 34.96 14.15 25.93
CA GLU A 46 35.48 12.78 25.92
C GLU A 46 34.71 11.82 26.84
N GLU A 47 34.20 12.33 27.97
CA GLU A 47 33.39 11.59 28.94
C GLU A 47 32.10 11.00 28.34
N TYR A 48 31.48 11.70 27.39
CA TYR A 48 30.19 11.29 26.81
C TYR A 48 30.30 10.62 25.44
N ARG A 49 31.52 10.44 24.92
CA ARG A 49 31.76 9.96 23.55
C ARG A 49 31.11 8.60 23.27
N GLU A 50 31.39 7.59 24.09
CA GLU A 50 30.83 6.25 23.92
C GLU A 50 29.30 6.23 24.03
N LEU A 51 28.75 7.06 24.91
CA LEU A 51 27.31 7.15 25.08
C LEU A 51 26.68 7.79 23.84
N GLY A 52 27.28 8.89 23.35
CA GLY A 52 26.91 9.51 22.09
C GLY A 52 26.90 8.52 20.94
N GLU A 53 27.99 7.75 20.76
CA GLU A 53 28.10 6.70 19.73
C GLU A 53 26.98 5.66 19.82
N ARG A 54 26.64 5.19 21.03
CA ARG A 54 25.51 4.26 21.23
C ARG A 54 24.18 4.86 20.80
N TYR A 55 23.94 6.14 21.10
CA TYR A 55 22.72 6.84 20.65
C TYR A 55 22.69 7.01 19.13
N ARG A 56 23.83 7.28 18.47
CA ARG A 56 23.91 7.33 17.00
C ARG A 56 23.50 6.00 16.39
N GLU A 57 24.09 4.90 16.88
CA GLU A 57 23.80 3.58 16.34
C GLU A 57 22.35 3.18 16.60
N MET A 58 21.80 3.47 17.77
CA MET A 58 20.37 3.30 18.03
C MET A 58 19.50 4.09 17.04
N GLY A 59 19.82 5.38 16.82
CA GLY A 59 19.11 6.21 15.86
C GLY A 59 19.15 5.64 14.45
N ARG A 60 20.33 5.18 14.01
CA ARG A 60 20.54 4.54 12.72
C ARG A 60 19.70 3.28 12.55
N VAL A 61 19.71 2.37 13.54
CA VAL A 61 18.93 1.13 13.51
C VAL A 61 17.42 1.42 13.48
N ILE A 62 16.95 2.42 14.22
CA ILE A 62 15.53 2.81 14.21
C ILE A 62 15.16 3.40 12.85
N ALA A 63 15.96 4.33 12.32
CA ALA A 63 15.74 4.95 11.02
C ALA A 63 15.70 3.91 9.89
N ASP A 64 16.64 2.95 9.88
CA ASP A 64 16.69 1.87 8.89
C ASP A 64 15.39 1.03 8.93
N ARG A 65 14.94 0.63 10.12
CA ARG A 65 13.70 -0.15 10.30
C ARG A 65 12.46 0.62 9.85
N LEU A 66 12.36 1.90 10.19
CA LEU A 66 11.24 2.74 9.77
C LEU A 66 11.24 2.90 8.24
N ALA A 67 12.40 3.09 7.62
CA ALA A 67 12.52 3.17 6.16
C ALA A 67 12.09 1.87 5.47
N GLU A 68 12.44 0.71 6.03
CA GLU A 68 11.97 -0.59 5.53
C GLU A 68 10.44 -0.74 5.66
N GLN A 69 9.88 -0.36 6.80
CA GLN A 69 8.44 -0.40 7.05
C GLN A 69 7.67 0.53 6.10
N ALA A 70 8.18 1.74 5.87
CA ALA A 70 7.60 2.69 4.92
C ALA A 70 7.55 2.10 3.51
N ARG A 71 8.66 1.50 3.04
CA ARG A 71 8.70 0.84 1.72
C ARG A 71 7.77 -0.37 1.64
N ALA A 72 7.63 -1.13 2.72
CA ALA A 72 6.72 -2.27 2.76
C ALA A 72 5.25 -1.83 2.68
N ALA A 73 4.87 -0.78 3.40
CA ALA A 73 3.54 -0.18 3.35
C ALA A 73 3.22 0.37 1.95
N ASP A 74 4.17 1.05 1.30
CA ASP A 74 3.97 1.58 -0.05
C ASP A 74 3.79 0.46 -1.09
N ARG A 75 4.61 -0.60 -1.02
CA ARG A 75 4.44 -1.79 -1.86
C ARG A 75 3.09 -2.48 -1.64
N LEU A 76 2.64 -2.58 -0.39
CA LEU A 76 1.33 -3.16 -0.09
C LEU A 76 0.21 -2.34 -0.73
N ALA A 77 0.26 -1.01 -0.60
CA ALA A 77 -0.70 -0.12 -1.24
C ALA A 77 -0.67 -0.27 -2.78
N GLU A 78 0.51 -0.39 -3.38
CA GLU A 78 0.64 -0.62 -4.81
C GLU A 78 0.04 -1.97 -5.25
N HIS A 79 0.31 -3.05 -4.52
CA HIS A 79 -0.26 -4.36 -4.83
C HIS A 79 -1.79 -4.37 -4.71
N LEU A 80 -2.34 -3.75 -3.66
CA LEU A 80 -3.79 -3.60 -3.48
C LEU A 80 -4.41 -2.80 -4.62
N HIS A 81 -3.79 -1.68 -5.01
CA HIS A 81 -4.27 -0.85 -6.11
C HIS A 81 -4.27 -1.61 -7.44
N ARG A 82 -3.18 -2.31 -7.77
CA ARG A 82 -3.09 -3.12 -9.01
C ARG A 82 -4.10 -4.26 -9.01
N GLY A 83 -4.25 -4.95 -7.88
CA GLY A 83 -5.24 -6.02 -7.72
C GLY A 83 -6.67 -5.52 -7.93
N MET A 84 -7.01 -4.37 -7.34
CA MET A 84 -8.32 -3.73 -7.51
C MET A 84 -8.59 -3.37 -8.98
N THR A 85 -7.63 -2.74 -9.67
CA THR A 85 -7.79 -2.39 -11.08
C THR A 85 -8.06 -3.64 -11.93
N ALA A 86 -7.29 -4.72 -11.72
CA ALA A 86 -7.49 -5.97 -12.45
C ALA A 86 -8.88 -6.60 -12.22
N LEU A 87 -9.39 -6.52 -10.99
CA LEU A 87 -10.73 -7.01 -10.63
C LEU A 87 -11.82 -6.19 -11.32
N ILE A 88 -11.74 -4.85 -11.28
CA ILE A 88 -12.69 -3.95 -11.93
C ILE A 88 -12.70 -4.17 -13.45
N ASP A 89 -11.53 -4.32 -14.06
CA ASP A 89 -11.41 -4.55 -15.50
C ASP A 89 -12.08 -5.88 -15.89
N THR A 90 -11.86 -6.93 -15.10
CA THR A 90 -12.45 -8.26 -15.30
C THR A 90 -13.97 -8.25 -15.11
N ASP A 91 -14.48 -7.53 -14.10
CA ASP A 91 -15.92 -7.40 -13.85
C ASP A 91 -16.60 -6.63 -15.01
N THR A 92 -15.93 -5.57 -15.49
CA THR A 92 -16.43 -4.78 -16.63
C THR A 92 -16.43 -5.59 -17.93
N GLU A 93 -15.41 -6.41 -18.17
CA GLU A 93 -15.35 -7.33 -19.31
C GLU A 93 -16.47 -8.37 -19.23
N SER A 94 -16.63 -9.02 -18.08
CA SER A 94 -17.69 -10.01 -17.83
C SER A 94 -19.09 -9.43 -18.03
N ALA A 95 -19.34 -8.20 -17.53
CA ALA A 95 -20.61 -7.51 -17.70
C ALA A 95 -20.93 -7.20 -19.17
N ARG A 96 -19.91 -6.84 -19.97
CA ARG A 96 -20.07 -6.62 -21.43
C ARG A 96 -20.41 -7.92 -22.15
N ASP A 97 -19.74 -9.01 -21.81
CA ASP A 97 -19.98 -10.32 -22.42
C ASP A 97 -21.38 -10.84 -22.11
N VAL A 98 -21.81 -10.74 -20.84
CA VAL A 98 -23.17 -11.12 -20.43
C VAL A 98 -24.22 -10.26 -21.13
N SER A 99 -24.02 -8.94 -21.21
CA SER A 99 -24.93 -8.04 -21.93
C SER A 99 -25.01 -8.35 -23.43
N GLY A 100 -23.87 -8.67 -24.05
CA GLY A 100 -23.79 -9.09 -25.45
C GLY A 100 -24.48 -10.42 -25.71
N ALA A 101 -24.29 -11.41 -24.85
CA ALA A 101 -24.95 -12.71 -24.91
C ALA A 101 -26.47 -12.57 -24.76
N TYR A 102 -26.93 -11.78 -23.79
CA TYR A 102 -28.36 -11.51 -23.57
C TYR A 102 -28.99 -10.85 -24.79
N ARG A 103 -28.34 -9.82 -25.36
CA ARG A 103 -28.85 -9.13 -26.56
C ARG A 103 -28.95 -10.05 -27.78
N ARG A 104 -27.98 -10.95 -27.96
CA ARG A 104 -28.00 -11.96 -29.03
C ARG A 104 -29.16 -12.93 -28.84
N PHE A 105 -29.35 -13.43 -27.61
CA PHE A 105 -30.45 -14.34 -27.27
C PHE A 105 -31.82 -13.68 -27.46
N SER A 106 -32.01 -12.44 -27.01
CA SER A 106 -33.27 -11.71 -27.20
C SER A 106 -33.54 -11.35 -28.67
N GLY A 107 -32.50 -11.16 -29.49
CA GLY A 107 -32.62 -10.94 -30.93
C GLY A 107 -33.08 -12.19 -31.70
N ASP A 108 -32.58 -13.37 -31.31
CA ASP A 108 -32.97 -14.65 -31.92
C ASP A 108 -34.41 -15.08 -31.57
N VAL A 109 -34.94 -14.66 -30.41
CA VAL A 109 -36.32 -14.98 -29.98
C VAL A 109 -37.36 -14.00 -30.55
N GLY A 110 -36.92 -12.86 -31.11
CA GLY A 110 -37.80 -11.80 -31.64
C GLY A 110 -38.20 -11.92 -33.11
N LEU A 111 -37.85 -13.01 -33.80
CA LEU A 111 -38.19 -13.26 -35.21
C LEU A 111 -38.81 -14.66 -35.39
N SER A 112 -40.10 -14.78 -35.08
CA SER A 112 -41.04 -15.75 -35.68
C SER A 112 -42.47 -15.27 -35.54
#